data_AF-X5QFX1-F1
#
_entry.id   AF-X5QFX1-F1
#
_cell.length_a   1.000
_cell.length_b   1.000
_cell.length_c   1.000
_cell.angle_alpha   90.00
_cell.angle_beta   90.00
_cell.angle_gamma   90.00
#
_symmetry.space_group_name_H-M   'P 1'
#
loop_
_entity.id
_entity.type
_entity.pdbx_description
1 polymer ?
#
loop_
_entity_poly.entity_id
_entity_poly.type
_entity_poly.pdbx_seq_one_letter_code
_entity_poly.pdbx_strand_id
1 'polypeptide(L)'
;MTLKRKKSGFKVGPYDVTIDSTIDNASRLHDYGFDRATWHRGVRMMQRYGSDNALELMDDRADRALARSDIATCQKWRELMAVIHAIENDEPQPIDRIH
;
A
#
# COMPACT_ATOMS: atom_id res chain seq x y z
N MET A 1 3.35 14.82 0.64
CA MET A 1 1.91 14.49 0.41
C MET A 1 1.28 15.65 -0.34
N THR A 2 0.65 15.40 -1.49
CA THR A 2 0.10 16.47 -2.34
C THR A 2 -1.41 16.41 -2.31
N LEU A 3 -2.03 17.31 -1.57
CA LEU A 3 -3.49 17.50 -1.53
C LEU A 3 -3.92 18.24 -2.80
N LYS A 4 -4.71 17.60 -3.65
CA LYS A 4 -5.31 18.28 -4.81
C LYS A 4 -6.71 18.76 -4.43
N ARG A 5 -6.88 20.09 -4.40
CA ARG A 5 -8.20 20.72 -4.28
C ARG A 5 -8.85 20.82 -5.64
N LYS A 6 -10.12 20.42 -5.74
CA LYS A 6 -10.94 20.59 -6.93
C LYS A 6 -12.24 21.30 -6.55
N LYS A 7 -12.44 22.46 -7.14
CA LYS A 7 -13.66 23.26 -6.98
C LYS A 7 -14.58 22.99 -8.15
N SER A 8 -15.82 22.60 -7.87
CA SER A 8 -16.85 22.39 -8.89
C SER A 8 -18.13 23.11 -8.47
N GLY A 9 -18.63 23.99 -9.34
CA GLY A 9 -19.88 24.71 -9.15
C GLY A 9 -20.96 24.20 -10.09
N PHE A 10 -22.20 24.10 -9.59
CA PHE A 10 -23.37 23.80 -10.40
C PHE A 10 -24.63 24.44 -9.80
N LYS A 11 -25.61 24.71 -10.66
CA LYS A 11 -26.90 25.28 -10.25
C LYS A 11 -27.87 24.18 -9.85
N VAL A 12 -28.53 24.35 -8.71
CA VAL A 12 -29.67 23.53 -8.29
C VAL A 12 -30.86 24.46 -8.07
N GLY A 13 -31.75 24.55 -9.07
CA GLY A 13 -32.87 25.49 -9.05
C GLY A 13 -32.38 26.95 -8.96
N PRO A 14 -32.85 27.76 -8.00
CA PRO A 14 -32.42 29.15 -7.85
C PRO A 14 -31.06 29.31 -7.15
N TYR A 15 -30.42 28.22 -6.71
CA TYR A 15 -29.19 28.28 -5.91
C TYR A 15 -27.95 27.97 -6.74
N ASP A 16 -26.91 28.76 -6.55
CA ASP A 16 -25.54 28.47 -7.01
C ASP A 16 -24.80 27.67 -5.92
N VAL A 17 -24.60 26.37 -6.17
CA VAL A 17 -23.93 25.47 -5.23
C VAL A 17 -22.48 25.31 -5.68
N THR A 18 -21.56 25.48 -4.73
CA THR A 18 -20.14 25.24 -4.98
C THR A 18 -19.61 24.18 -4.03
N ILE A 19 -19.09 23.09 -4.58
CA ILE A 19 -18.43 22.02 -3.83
C ILE A 19 -16.93 22.21 -3.95
N ASP A 20 -16.29 22.48 -2.82
CA ASP A 20 -14.84 22.40 -2.68
C ASP A 20 -14.48 20.99 -2.18
N SER A 21 -13.93 20.18 -3.07
CA SER A 21 -13.53 18.80 -2.77
C SER A 21 -12.02 18.71 -2.61
N THR A 22 -11.57 18.13 -1.49
CA THR A 22 -10.17 17.86 -1.21
C THR A 22 -9.91 16.39 -1.49
N ILE A 23 -9.13 16.09 -2.52
CA ILE A 23 -8.78 14.71 -2.87
C ILE A 23 -7.50 14.37 -2.12
N ASP A 24 -7.64 13.59 -1.06
CA ASP A 24 -6.52 12.93 -0.39
C ASP A 24 -6.20 11.62 -1.10
N ASN A 25 -4.97 11.51 -1.62
CA ASN A 25 -4.49 10.28 -2.25
C ASN A 25 -4.13 9.19 -1.23
N ALA A 26 -4.19 9.46 0.08
CA ALA A 26 -4.05 8.44 1.12
C ALA A 26 -5.09 7.32 0.99
N SER A 27 -6.26 7.60 0.40
CA SER A 27 -7.33 6.63 0.13
C SER A 27 -6.97 5.50 -0.87
N ARG A 28 -5.76 5.51 -1.46
CA ARG A 28 -5.26 4.44 -2.34
C ARG A 28 -4.33 3.43 -1.64
N LEU A 29 -3.96 3.72 -0.40
CA LEU A 29 -3.24 2.78 0.44
C LEU A 29 -4.22 1.68 0.88
N HIS A 30 -3.77 0.44 0.80
CA HIS A 30 -4.39 -0.69 1.47
C HIS A 30 -4.35 -0.43 2.98
N ASP A 31 -5.22 -1.08 3.75
CA ASP A 31 -5.31 -0.94 5.21
C ASP A 31 -3.97 -1.16 5.92
N TYR A 32 -3.01 -1.79 5.24
CA TYR A 32 -1.68 -2.14 5.71
C TYR A 32 -0.58 -1.15 5.29
N GLY A 33 -0.94 0.07 4.85
CA GLY A 33 0.01 1.13 4.51
C GLY A 33 0.71 0.97 3.15
N PHE A 34 0.33 -0.01 2.32
CA PHE A 34 0.89 -0.21 0.98
C PHE A 34 0.01 0.32 -0.12
N ASP A 35 0.61 0.74 -1.24
CA ASP A 35 -0.15 0.89 -2.49
C ASP A 35 -0.89 -0.41 -2.82
N ARG A 36 -2.17 -0.32 -3.17
CA ARG A 36 -3.01 -1.47 -3.56
C ARG A 36 -2.32 -2.39 -4.57
N ALA A 37 -1.57 -1.83 -5.53
CA ALA A 37 -0.85 -2.61 -6.54
C ALA A 37 0.24 -3.51 -5.94
N THR A 38 0.93 -3.06 -4.90
CA THR A 38 2.01 -3.80 -4.20
C THR A 38 1.42 -4.98 -3.44
N TRP A 39 0.36 -4.75 -2.67
CA TRP A 39 -0.38 -5.80 -1.97
C TRP A 39 -0.88 -6.88 -2.94
N HIS A 40 -1.53 -6.48 -4.04
CA HIS A 40 -2.03 -7.40 -5.07
C HIS A 40 -0.91 -8.20 -5.78
N ARG A 41 0.33 -7.70 -5.81
CA ARG A 41 1.47 -8.52 -6.27
C ARG A 41 1.84 -9.58 -5.25
N GLY A 42 1.90 -9.22 -3.96
CA GLY A 42 2.16 -10.16 -2.87
C GLY A 42 1.16 -11.32 -2.86
N VAL A 43 -0.15 -10.99 -2.86
CA VAL A 43 -1.24 -11.98 -2.91
C VAL A 43 -1.13 -12.91 -4.11
N ARG A 44 -0.82 -12.37 -5.30
CA ARG A 44 -0.64 -13.21 -6.51
C ARG A 44 0.55 -14.15 -6.42
N MET A 45 1.63 -13.75 -5.74
CA MET A 45 2.77 -14.64 -5.53
C MET A 45 2.40 -15.76 -4.57
N MET A 46 1.71 -15.46 -3.46
CA MET A 46 1.23 -16.47 -2.52
C MET A 46 0.25 -17.45 -3.18
N GLN A 47 -0.72 -16.96 -3.96
CA GLN A 47 -1.67 -17.80 -4.70
C GLN A 47 -1.00 -18.75 -5.70
N ARG A 48 0.13 -18.33 -6.29
CA ARG A 48 0.81 -19.09 -7.35
C ARG A 48 1.82 -20.10 -6.81
N TYR A 49 2.53 -19.77 -5.74
CA TYR A 49 3.68 -20.54 -5.27
C TYR A 49 3.49 -21.16 -3.88
N GLY A 50 2.40 -20.82 -3.17
CA GLY A 50 2.28 -21.08 -1.74
C GLY A 50 2.98 -19.98 -0.93
N SER A 51 2.67 -19.89 0.37
CA SER A 51 3.15 -18.78 1.20
C SER A 51 4.66 -18.80 1.41
N ASP A 52 5.20 -19.93 1.88
CA ASP A 52 6.63 -20.08 2.17
C ASP A 52 7.51 -19.73 0.96
N ASN A 53 7.20 -20.32 -0.20
CA ASN A 53 7.93 -20.03 -1.44
C ASN A 53 7.73 -18.59 -1.91
N ALA A 54 6.56 -17.99 -1.66
CA ALA A 54 6.33 -16.59 -2.03
C ALA A 54 7.16 -15.64 -1.17
N LEU A 55 7.30 -15.94 0.13
CA LEU A 55 8.12 -15.17 1.06
C LEU A 55 9.60 -15.27 0.69
N GLU A 56 10.12 -16.46 0.39
CA GLU A 56 11.49 -16.63 -0.12
C GLU A 56 11.73 -15.81 -1.40
N LEU A 57 10.79 -15.85 -2.36
CA LEU A 57 10.90 -15.07 -3.59
C LEU A 57 10.83 -13.55 -3.36
N MET A 58 10.13 -13.09 -2.32
CA MET A 58 10.11 -11.69 -1.93
C MET A 58 11.43 -11.28 -1.27
N ASP A 59 12.01 -12.16 -0.46
CA ASP A 59 13.31 -11.97 0.19
C ASP A 59 14.42 -11.81 -0.85
N ASP A 60 14.48 -12.75 -1.79
CA ASP A 60 15.35 -12.73 -2.95
C ASP A 60 15.28 -11.42 -3.76
N ARG A 61 14.07 -10.87 -3.88
CA ARG A 61 13.84 -9.61 -4.61
C ARG A 61 14.29 -8.41 -3.80
N ALA A 62 14.12 -8.44 -2.47
CA ALA A 62 14.62 -7.42 -1.57
C ALA A 62 16.16 -7.37 -1.64
N ASP A 63 16.82 -8.52 -1.59
CA ASP A 63 18.27 -8.63 -1.64
C ASP A 63 18.83 -8.17 -2.99
N ARG A 64 18.19 -8.55 -4.09
CA ARG A 64 18.55 -8.04 -5.43
C ARG A 64 18.33 -6.53 -5.56
N ALA A 65 17.35 -5.95 -4.87
CA ALA A 65 17.14 -4.51 -4.86
C ALA A 65 18.22 -3.80 -4.03
N LEU A 66 18.57 -4.36 -2.86
CA LEU A 66 19.65 -3.88 -2.01
C LEU A 66 21.00 -3.92 -2.74
N ALA A 67 21.30 -5.01 -3.47
CA ALA A 67 22.52 -5.13 -4.27
C ALA A 67 22.63 -4.05 -5.37
N ARG A 68 21.49 -3.52 -5.85
CA ARG A 68 21.45 -2.39 -6.80
C ARG A 68 21.34 -1.02 -6.12
N SER A 69 21.48 -0.97 -4.79
CA SER A 69 21.28 0.24 -3.96
C SER A 69 19.87 0.85 -4.08
N ASP A 70 18.87 0.08 -4.52
CA ASP A 70 17.46 0.50 -4.53
C ASP A 70 16.83 0.21 -3.17
N ILE A 71 17.17 1.06 -2.19
CA ILE A 71 16.76 0.91 -0.79
C ILE A 71 15.24 1.00 -0.64
N ALA A 72 14.58 1.88 -1.40
CA ALA A 72 13.13 2.05 -1.33
C ALA A 72 12.40 0.78 -1.77
N THR A 73 12.85 0.11 -2.83
CA THR A 73 12.26 -1.16 -3.26
C THR A 73 12.58 -2.29 -2.28
N CYS A 74 13.78 -2.32 -1.72
CA CYS A 74 14.14 -3.30 -0.68
C CYS A 74 13.21 -3.20 0.53
N GLN A 75 13.04 -1.99 1.09
CA GLN A 75 12.15 -1.74 2.23
C GLN A 75 10.71 -2.16 1.93
N LYS A 76 10.18 -1.81 0.76
CA LYS A 76 8.81 -2.21 0.35
C LYS A 76 8.60 -3.72 0.36
N TRP A 77 9.58 -4.51 -0.09
CA TRP A 77 9.47 -5.97 -0.05
C TRP A 77 9.53 -6.50 1.38
N ARG A 78 10.44 -5.96 2.21
CA ARG A 78 10.60 -6.36 3.61
C ARG A 78 9.35 -6.04 4.45
N GLU A 79 8.78 -4.86 4.26
CA GLU A 79 7.53 -4.45 4.92
C GLU A 79 6.36 -5.36 4.48
N LEU A 80 6.25 -5.67 3.19
CA LEU A 80 5.20 -6.55 2.67
C LEU A 80 5.31 -7.95 3.30
N MET A 81 6.52 -8.50 3.41
CA MET A 81 6.78 -9.77 4.08
C MET A 81 6.36 -9.72 5.56
N ALA A 82 6.72 -8.64 6.28
CA ALA A 82 6.36 -8.48 7.68
C ALA A 82 4.84 -8.46 7.91
N VAL A 83 4.09 -7.81 7.01
CA VAL A 83 2.62 -7.79 7.07
C VAL A 83 2.04 -9.17 6.75
N ILE A 84 2.57 -9.89 5.76
CA ILE A 84 2.12 -11.25 5.44
C ILE A 84 2.35 -12.18 6.64
N HIS A 85 3.55 -12.16 7.23
CA HIS A 85 3.85 -12.93 8.43
C HIS A 85 2.93 -12.59 9.61
N ALA A 86 2.63 -11.31 9.81
CA ALA A 86 1.73 -10.90 10.88
C ALA A 86 0.31 -11.46 10.67
N ILE A 87 -0.19 -11.44 9.43
CA ILE A 87 -1.51 -11.99 9.09
C ILE A 87 -1.55 -13.51 9.26
N GLU A 88 -0.50 -14.23 8.86
CA GLU A 88 -0.45 -15.69 8.98
C GLU A 88 -0.38 -16.17 10.44
N ASN A 89 0.29 -15.42 11.30
CA ASN A 89 0.48 -15.77 12.71
C ASN A 89 -0.57 -15.12 13.63
N ASP A 90 -1.58 -14.43 13.08
CA ASP A 90 -2.57 -13.65 13.82
C ASP A 90 -1.92 -12.66 14.82
N GLU A 91 -0.80 -12.05 14.40
CA GLU A 91 -0.02 -11.11 15.19
C GLU A 91 -0.45 -9.65 14.92
N PRO A 92 -0.22 -8.75 15.90
CA PRO A 92 -0.41 -7.31 15.69
C PRO A 92 0.43 -6.82 14.53
N GLN A 93 -0.19 -6.05 13.63
CA GLN A 93 0.49 -5.65 12.41
C GLN A 93 1.64 -4.68 12.72
N PRO A 94 2.69 -4.65 11.88
CA PRO A 94 3.82 -3.75 12.07
C PRO A 94 3.41 -2.27 12.19
N ILE A 95 2.35 -1.87 11.49
CA ILE A 95 1.82 -0.50 11.53
C ILE A 95 1.12 -0.17 12.86
N ASP A 96 0.58 -1.17 13.55
CA ASP A 96 -0.12 -0.99 14.83
C ASP A 96 0.86 -0.79 15.99
N ARG A 97 2.15 -1.12 15.79
CA ARG A 97 3.22 -0.97 16.81
C ARG A 97 3.72 0.48 16.94
N ILE A 98 3.28 1.38 16.07
CA ILE A 98 3.69 2.79 16.04
C ILE A 98 2.55 3.68 16.55
N HIS A 99 1.98 3.36 17.72
CA HIS A 99 1.02 4.21 18.43
C HIS A 99 1.31 4.22 19.93
#